data_AF-A0A3N5ZQE5-F1
#
_entry.id   AF-A0A3N5ZQE5-F1
#
_cell.length_a   1.000
_cell.length_b   1.000
_cell.length_c   1.000
_cell.angle_alpha   90.00
_cell.angle_beta   90.00
_cell.angle_gamma   90.00
#
_symmetry.space_group_name_H-M   'P 1'
#
loop_
_entity.id
_entity.type
_entity.pdbx_description
1 polymer ?
#
loop_
_entity_poly.entity_id
_entity_poly.type
_entity_poly.pdbx_seq_one_letter_code
_entity_poly.pdbx_strand_id
1 'polypeptide(L)'
;MRNFFYLCMIFFVLLTSCSWFETREDKTAEELRVEGLEEYEKGNYKNAIEAFEDLKDWYPFSKYAPLAELKIADAYYQMEEYEDAVFAYEEFENLHPRNEKTPYAVYQIAKCYYIQVDTVDRDQTPA
;
A
#
# COMPACT_ATOMS: atom_id res chain seq x y z
N MET A 1 42.65 -30.71 -16.10
CA MET A 1 42.58 -29.37 -15.47
C MET A 1 41.33 -28.59 -15.88
N ARG A 2 40.99 -28.50 -17.18
CA ARG A 2 39.76 -27.83 -17.65
C ARG A 2 38.44 -28.42 -17.12
N ASN A 3 38.35 -29.75 -16.98
CA ASN A 3 37.14 -30.41 -16.44
C ASN A 3 36.99 -30.25 -14.91
N PHE A 4 38.10 -30.06 -14.19
CA PHE A 4 38.07 -29.78 -12.74
C PHE A 4 37.56 -28.36 -12.49
N PHE A 5 37.92 -27.42 -13.37
CA PHE A 5 37.43 -26.04 -13.34
C PHE A 5 35.91 -25.96 -13.54
N TYR A 6 35.35 -26.70 -14.51
CA TYR A 6 33.90 -26.77 -14.71
C TYR A 6 33.15 -27.43 -13.54
N LEU A 7 33.77 -28.42 -12.88
CA LEU A 7 33.17 -29.11 -11.74
C LEU A 7 33.12 -28.22 -10.49
N CYS A 8 34.14 -27.38 -10.26
CA CYS A 8 34.11 -26.34 -9.23
C CYS A 8 33.10 -25.22 -9.52
N MET A 9 32.90 -24.85 -10.79
CA MET A 9 31.96 -23.79 -11.18
C MET A 9 30.50 -24.22 -10.95
N ILE A 10 30.14 -25.48 -11.24
CA ILE A 10 28.80 -26.03 -10.96
C ILE A 10 28.55 -26.13 -9.44
N PHE A 11 29.57 -26.51 -8.66
CA PHE A 11 29.47 -26.57 -7.21
C PHE A 11 29.21 -25.19 -6.58
N PHE A 12 29.80 -24.12 -7.14
CA PHE A 12 29.55 -22.75 -6.67
C PHE A 12 28.12 -22.27 -6.95
N VAL A 13 27.51 -22.70 -8.06
CA VAL A 13 26.11 -22.39 -8.39
C VAL A 13 25.11 -23.13 -7.50
N LEU A 14 25.47 -24.32 -7.02
CA LEU A 14 24.63 -25.11 -6.10
C LEU A 14 24.67 -24.60 -4.64
N LEU A 15 25.64 -23.76 -4.28
CA LEU A 15 25.78 -23.21 -2.92
C LEU A 15 24.97 -21.92 -2.69
N THR A 16 24.48 -21.27 -3.75
CA THR A 16 23.71 -20.01 -3.62
C THR A 16 22.20 -20.22 -3.55
N SER A 17 21.70 -21.45 -3.67
CA SER A 17 20.26 -21.73 -3.78
C SER A 17 19.48 -21.66 -2.46
N CYS A 18 20.15 -21.63 -1.30
CA CYS A 18 19.46 -21.63 0.01
C CYS A 18 19.16 -20.23 0.58
N SER A 19 19.46 -19.14 -0.12
CA SER A 19 19.09 -17.77 0.33
C SER A 19 17.71 -17.32 -0.16
N TRP A 20 17.01 -18.14 -0.96
CA TRP A 20 15.83 -17.72 -1.70
C TRP A 20 14.50 -17.89 -0.93
N PHE A 21 14.51 -18.56 0.22
CA PHE A 21 13.29 -18.85 0.96
C PHE A 21 13.33 -18.16 2.32
N GLU A 22 13.14 -16.84 2.33
CA GLU A 22 12.67 -16.15 3.52
C GLU A 22 11.28 -16.70 3.84
N THR A 23 11.18 -17.48 4.92
CA THR A 23 9.89 -17.85 5.48
C THR A 23 9.25 -16.55 5.99
N ARG A 24 8.37 -15.94 5.18
CA ARG A 24 7.49 -14.86 5.63
C ARG A 24 6.76 -15.42 6.85
N GLU A 25 7.08 -14.89 8.04
CA GLU A 25 6.33 -15.26 9.24
C GLU A 25 4.91 -14.75 9.01
N ASP A 26 3.92 -15.64 8.96
CA ASP A 26 2.54 -15.31 8.58
C ASP A 26 1.92 -14.41 9.67
N LYS A 27 2.11 -13.09 9.55
CA LYS A 27 1.50 -12.08 10.42
C LYS A 27 -0.01 -12.16 10.33
N THR A 28 -0.68 -12.12 11.47
CA THR A 28 -2.13 -12.06 11.53
C THR A 28 -2.67 -10.72 11.03
N ALA A 29 -3.95 -10.68 10.65
CA ALA A 29 -4.61 -9.44 10.25
C ALA A 29 -4.57 -8.33 11.33
N GLU A 30 -4.53 -8.71 12.62
CA GLU A 30 -4.41 -7.75 13.72
C GLU A 30 -2.98 -7.18 13.81
N GLU A 31 -1.97 -8.02 13.63
CA GLU A 31 -0.56 -7.57 13.64
C GLU A 31 -0.29 -6.62 12.47
N LEU A 32 -0.75 -6.96 11.26
CA LEU A 32 -0.64 -6.07 10.09
C LEU A 32 -1.37 -4.74 10.30
N ARG A 33 -2.55 -4.77 10.97
CA ARG A 33 -3.29 -3.55 11.33
C ARG A 33 -2.47 -2.69 12.29
N VAL A 34 -1.90 -3.29 13.33
CA VAL A 34 -1.11 -2.58 14.34
C VAL A 34 0.13 -1.98 13.69
N GLU A 35 0.87 -2.77 12.92
CA GLU A 35 2.07 -2.34 12.19
C GLU A 35 1.77 -1.18 11.23
N GLY A 36 0.74 -1.31 10.39
CA GLY A 36 0.36 -0.25 9.47
C GLY A 36 0.00 1.06 10.19
N LEU A 37 -0.70 0.97 11.33
CA LEU A 37 -1.00 2.15 12.14
C LEU A 37 0.25 2.74 12.80
N GLU A 38 1.16 1.91 13.31
CA GLU A 38 2.40 2.40 13.91
C GLU A 38 3.28 3.12 12.89
N GLU A 39 3.44 2.56 11.68
CA GLU A 39 4.19 3.22 10.61
C GLU A 39 3.51 4.50 10.14
N TYR A 40 2.16 4.51 10.07
CA TYR A 40 1.39 5.71 9.75
C TYR A 40 1.64 6.83 10.78
N GLU A 41 1.57 6.53 12.08
CA GLU A 41 1.81 7.51 13.15
C GLU A 41 3.27 8.00 13.20
N LYS A 42 4.23 7.19 12.74
CA LYS A 42 5.63 7.61 12.56
C LYS A 42 5.83 8.51 11.34
N GLY A 43 4.83 8.64 10.46
CA GLY A 43 4.92 9.34 9.18
C GLY A 43 5.57 8.51 8.07
N ASN A 44 5.80 7.21 8.31
CA ASN A 44 6.35 6.28 7.33
C ASN A 44 5.24 5.73 6.43
N TYR A 45 4.59 6.61 5.68
CA TYR A 45 3.36 6.29 4.94
C TYR A 45 3.52 5.16 3.91
N LYS A 46 4.69 5.03 3.27
CA LYS A 46 4.96 3.92 2.34
C LYS A 46 4.94 2.56 3.04
N ASN A 47 5.62 2.44 4.18
CA ASN A 47 5.60 1.20 4.98
C ASN A 47 4.20 0.92 5.53
N ALA A 48 3.46 1.98 5.89
CA ALA A 48 2.08 1.85 6.32
C ALA A 48 1.20 1.26 5.20
N ILE A 49 1.32 1.78 3.97
CA ILE A 49 0.64 1.27 2.79
C ILE A 49 0.97 -0.20 2.57
N GLU A 50 2.26 -0.59 2.59
CA GLU A 50 2.68 -1.99 2.43
C GLU A 50 2.02 -2.93 3.44
N ALA A 51 1.98 -2.55 4.73
CA ALA A 51 1.34 -3.36 5.77
C ALA A 51 -0.18 -3.45 5.58
N PHE A 52 -0.83 -2.37 5.14
CA PHE A 52 -2.26 -2.36 4.87
C PHE A 52 -2.63 -3.12 3.57
N GLU A 53 -1.77 -3.09 2.55
CA GLU A 53 -1.91 -3.89 1.34
C GLU A 53 -1.76 -5.37 1.64
N ASP A 54 -0.73 -5.77 2.39
CA ASP A 54 -0.58 -7.15 2.88
C ASP A 54 -1.83 -7.60 3.67
N LEU A 55 -2.43 -6.71 4.48
CA LEU A 55 -3.67 -7.01 5.19
C LEU A 55 -4.83 -7.27 4.23
N LYS A 56 -5.03 -6.40 3.23
CA LYS A 56 -6.09 -6.56 2.21
C LYS A 56 -5.90 -7.84 1.40
N ASP A 57 -4.67 -8.13 0.99
CA ASP A 57 -4.35 -9.24 0.11
C ASP A 57 -4.47 -10.59 0.83
N TRP A 58 -3.97 -10.67 2.07
CA TRP A 58 -3.95 -11.95 2.80
C TRP A 58 -5.28 -12.17 3.53
N TYR A 59 -5.95 -11.10 3.94
CA TYR A 59 -7.16 -11.15 4.77
C TYR A 59 -8.29 -10.24 4.23
N PRO A 60 -8.75 -10.42 2.97
CA PRO A 60 -9.73 -9.53 2.33
C PRO A 60 -11.10 -9.48 3.03
N PHE A 61 -11.44 -10.51 3.81
CA PHE A 61 -12.70 -10.57 4.57
C PHE A 61 -12.53 -10.23 6.06
N SER A 62 -11.35 -9.75 6.46
CA SER A 62 -11.11 -9.29 7.82
C SER A 62 -11.98 -8.08 8.14
N LYS A 63 -12.42 -7.97 9.40
CA LYS A 63 -13.07 -6.75 9.90
C LYS A 63 -12.17 -5.50 9.79
N TYR A 64 -10.88 -5.68 9.55
CA TYR A 64 -9.89 -4.62 9.37
C TYR A 64 -9.66 -4.23 7.91
N ALA A 65 -10.17 -5.00 6.93
CA ALA A 65 -9.95 -4.68 5.52
C ALA A 65 -10.48 -3.27 5.14
N PRO A 66 -11.70 -2.85 5.56
CA PRO A 66 -12.15 -1.48 5.27
C PRO A 66 -11.30 -0.40 5.95
N LEU A 67 -10.73 -0.70 7.13
CA LEU A 67 -9.81 0.23 7.80
C LEU A 67 -8.51 0.37 6.99
N ALA A 68 -7.96 -0.75 6.51
CA ALA A 68 -6.73 -0.78 5.72
C ALA A 68 -6.90 0.01 4.41
N GLU A 69 -7.99 -0.22 3.67
CA GLU A 69 -8.34 0.53 2.46
C GLU A 69 -8.39 2.05 2.70
N LEU A 70 -9.12 2.47 3.74
CA LEU A 70 -9.23 3.88 4.06
C LEU A 70 -7.88 4.47 4.49
N LYS A 71 -7.05 3.68 5.20
CA LYS A 71 -5.73 4.12 5.66
C LYS A 71 -4.69 4.21 4.54
N ILE A 72 -4.81 3.38 3.51
CA ILE A 72 -4.02 3.52 2.28
C ILE A 72 -4.34 4.86 1.62
N ALA A 73 -5.63 5.20 1.47
CA ALA A 73 -6.04 6.49 0.92
C ALA A 73 -5.59 7.69 1.79
N ASP A 74 -5.69 7.58 3.12
CA ASP A 74 -5.15 8.57 4.06
C ASP A 74 -3.63 8.74 3.87
N ALA A 75 -2.88 7.65 3.69
CA ALA A 75 -1.43 7.66 3.56
C ALA A 75 -0.98 8.36 2.26
N TYR A 76 -1.63 8.07 1.13
CA TYR A 76 -1.41 8.82 -0.11
C TYR A 76 -1.68 10.31 0.05
N TYR A 77 -2.78 10.66 0.73
CA TYR A 77 -3.09 12.05 1.03
C TYR A 77 -1.98 12.73 1.85
N GLN A 78 -1.43 12.06 2.87
CA GLN A 78 -0.33 12.62 3.68
C GLN A 78 0.98 12.76 2.91
N MET A 79 1.18 11.95 1.87
CA MET A 79 2.32 12.04 0.96
C MET A 79 2.12 13.11 -0.13
N GLU A 80 1.00 13.83 -0.12
CA GLU A 80 0.60 14.80 -1.14
C GLU A 80 0.41 14.18 -2.54
N GLU A 81 0.27 12.85 -2.59
CA GLU A 81 -0.04 12.07 -3.80
C GLU A 81 -1.56 12.09 -4.01
N TYR A 82 -2.10 13.27 -4.32
CA TYR A 82 -3.55 13.51 -4.31
C TYR A 82 -4.32 12.72 -5.38
N GLU A 83 -3.71 12.41 -6.52
CA GLU A 83 -4.34 11.58 -7.56
C GLU A 83 -4.55 10.14 -7.08
N ASP A 84 -3.50 9.55 -6.50
CA ASP A 84 -3.56 8.20 -5.91
C ASP A 84 -4.51 8.17 -4.70
N ALA A 85 -4.52 9.22 -3.88
CA ALA A 85 -5.44 9.37 -2.77
C ALA A 85 -6.91 9.38 -3.25
N VAL A 86 -7.23 10.17 -4.28
CA VAL A 86 -8.57 10.21 -4.88
C VAL A 86 -8.98 8.82 -5.35
N PHE A 87 -8.13 8.13 -6.10
CA PHE A 87 -8.42 6.79 -6.60
C PHE A 87 -8.73 5.81 -5.46
N ALA A 88 -7.90 5.82 -4.41
CA ALA A 88 -8.09 4.93 -3.25
C ALA A 88 -9.36 5.27 -2.43
N TYR A 89 -9.69 6.55 -2.25
CA TYR A 89 -10.94 6.94 -1.58
C TYR A 89 -12.18 6.58 -2.41
N GLU A 90 -12.13 6.75 -3.74
CA GLU A 90 -13.22 6.36 -4.64
C GLU A 90 -13.42 4.84 -4.62
N GLU A 91 -12.34 4.06 -4.58
CA GLU A 91 -12.42 2.61 -4.39
C GLU A 91 -13.13 2.25 -3.08
N PHE A 92 -12.74 2.89 -1.97
CA PHE A 92 -13.39 2.69 -0.68
C PHE A 92 -14.89 3.05 -0.71
N GLU A 93 -15.26 4.18 -1.32
CA GLU A 93 -16.67 4.59 -1.47
C GLU A 93 -17.47 3.53 -2.25
N ASN A 94 -16.93 3.07 -3.38
CA ASN A 94 -17.57 2.10 -4.26
C ASN A 94 -17.74 0.73 -3.60
N LEU A 95 -16.74 0.27 -2.85
CA LEU A 95 -16.78 -1.01 -2.13
C LEU A 95 -17.67 -0.93 -0.89
N HIS A 96 -17.72 0.22 -0.21
CA HIS A 96 -18.38 0.38 1.08
C HIS A 96 -19.38 1.55 1.12
N PRO A 97 -20.40 1.62 0.25
CA PRO A 97 -21.28 2.79 0.14
C PRO A 97 -22.17 3.06 1.38
N ARG A 98 -22.24 2.12 2.32
CA ARG A 98 -23.04 2.24 3.56
C ARG A 98 -22.20 2.28 4.83
N ASN A 99 -20.88 2.37 4.71
CA ASN A 99 -19.99 2.44 5.87
C ASN A 99 -20.09 3.83 6.53
N GLU A 100 -19.91 3.89 7.85
CA GLU A 100 -19.90 5.15 8.60
C GLU A 100 -18.80 6.12 8.16
N LYS A 101 -17.73 5.61 7.53
CA LYS A 101 -16.61 6.40 7.01
C LYS A 101 -16.76 6.82 5.56
N THR A 102 -17.77 6.35 4.83
CA THR A 102 -18.00 6.75 3.43
C THR A 102 -18.14 8.26 3.27
N PRO A 103 -18.88 9.00 4.12
CA PRO A 103 -18.93 10.46 4.02
C PRO A 103 -17.56 11.13 4.22
N TYR A 104 -16.67 10.52 5.03
CA TYR A 104 -15.30 11.02 5.20
C TYR A 104 -14.47 10.81 3.94
N ALA A 105 -14.55 9.64 3.29
CA ALA A 105 -13.87 9.40 2.02
C ALA A 105 -14.31 10.39 0.94
N VAL A 106 -15.63 10.61 0.79
CA VAL A 106 -16.20 11.59 -0.14
C VAL A 106 -15.69 13.01 0.14
N TYR A 107 -15.63 13.40 1.42
CA TYR A 107 -15.05 14.69 1.80
C TYR A 107 -13.57 14.80 1.41
N GLN A 108 -12.79 13.74 1.60
CA GLN A 108 -11.36 13.73 1.26
C GLN A 108 -11.12 13.76 -0.25
N ILE A 109 -11.95 13.08 -1.06
CA ILE A 109 -11.93 13.20 -2.53
C ILE A 109 -12.08 14.66 -2.94
N ALA A 110 -13.12 15.33 -2.44
CA ALA A 110 -13.36 16.75 -2.73
C ALA A 110 -12.19 17.64 -2.28
N LYS A 111 -11.58 17.32 -1.13
CA LYS A 111 -10.42 18.05 -0.61
C LYS A 111 -9.18 17.88 -1.48
N CYS A 112 -8.90 16.66 -1.97
CA CYS A 112 -7.80 16.39 -2.89
C CYS A 112 -7.97 17.23 -4.17
N TYR A 113 -9.14 17.16 -4.80
CA TYR A 113 -9.43 17.98 -5.98
C TYR A 113 -9.29 19.46 -5.69
N TYR A 114 -9.80 19.95 -4.56
CA TYR A 114 -9.67 21.36 -4.17
C TYR A 114 -8.21 21.81 -4.04
N ILE A 115 -7.33 20.98 -3.47
CA ILE A 115 -5.91 21.28 -3.33
C ILE A 115 -5.20 21.34 -4.70
N GLN A 116 -5.62 20.51 -5.64
CA GLN A 116 -5.06 20.48 -6.99
C GLN A 116 -5.57 21.62 -7.89
N VAL A 117 -6.62 22.35 -7.48
CA VAL A 117 -7.05 23.54 -8.22
C VAL A 117 -5.96 24.61 -8.11
N ASP A 118 -5.37 24.97 -9.24
CA ASP A 118 -4.45 26.11 -9.36
C ASP A 118 -5.24 27.44 -9.32
N THR A 119 -4.95 28.39 -10.20
CA THR A 119 -5.72 29.62 -10.31
C THR A 119 -6.96 29.44 -11.20
N VAL A 120 -8.03 30.21 -10.91
CA VAL A 120 -9.34 30.13 -11.61
C VAL A 120 -9.23 30.30 -13.13
N ASP A 121 -8.16 30.95 -13.61
CA ASP A 121 -7.88 31.25 -15.00
C ASP A 121 -7.06 30.17 -15.74
N ARG A 122 -6.61 29.10 -15.06
CA ARG A 122 -5.85 28.01 -15.68
C ARG A 122 -6.72 26.81 -16.05
N ASP A 123 -6.45 26.26 -17.23
CA ASP A 123 -7.09 25.04 -17.74
C ASP A 123 -6.61 23.82 -16.94
N GLN A 124 -7.54 22.98 -16.50
CA GLN A 124 -7.28 21.76 -15.73
C GLN A 124 -6.97 20.54 -16.61
N THR A 125 -6.92 20.71 -17.93
CA THR A 125 -6.57 19.63 -18.86
C THR A 125 -5.10 19.22 -18.64
N PRO A 126 -4.79 17.93 -18.42
CA PRO A 126 -3.40 17.46 -18.29
C PRO A 126 -2.61 17.74 -19.58
N ALA A 127 -1.35 18.17 -19.43
CA ALA A 127 -0.45 18.60 -20.50
C ALA A 127 0.01 17.47 -21.44
#